data_AF-A0A920QVG6-F1
#
_entry.id   AF-A0A920QVG6-F1
#
_cell.length_a   1.000
_cell.length_b   1.000
_cell.length_c   1.000
_cell.angle_alpha   90.00
_cell.angle_beta   90.00
_cell.angle_gamma   90.00
#
_symmetry.space_group_name_H-M   'P 1'
#
loop_
_entity.id
_entity.type
_entity.pdbx_description
1 polymer ?
#
loop_
_entity_poly.entity_id
_entity_poly.type
_entity_poly.pdbx_seq_one_letter_code
_entity_poly.pdbx_strand_id
1 'polypeptide(L)' 'MISMIFDLLGLDDEGTNRDGDISVRYNTCLGACAQGPVISIDGQLEGKLNGDTAVNLIKKLKESAN' A
#
# COMPACT_ATOMS: atom_id res chain seq x y z
N MET A 1 -2.79 -2.23 9.98
CA MET A 1 -2.59 -1.42 8.76
C MET A 1 -2.46 -2.31 7.54
N ILE A 2 -1.37 -3.09 7.41
CA ILE A 2 -1.14 -3.95 6.23
C ILE A 2 -2.29 -4.95 5.98
N SER A 3 -2.85 -5.55 7.05
CA SER A 3 -3.99 -6.48 6.95
C SER A 3 -5.20 -5.86 6.23
N MET A 4 -5.50 -4.58 6.46
CA MET A 4 -6.63 -3.90 5.80
C MET A 4 -6.38 -3.69 4.30
N ILE A 5 -5.12 -3.55 3.90
CA ILE A 5 -4.73 -3.46 2.48
C ILE A 5 -4.91 -4.83 1.82
N PHE A 6 -4.48 -5.89 2.50
CA PHE A 6 -4.67 -7.27 2.07
C PHE A 6 -6.14 -7.63 1.92
N ASP A 7 -6.98 -7.33 2.92
CA ASP A 7 -8.43 -7.52 2.84
C ASP A 7 -9.06 -6.78 1.65
N LEU A 8 -8.61 -5.55 1.38
CA LEU A 8 -9.09 -4.74 0.25
C LEU A 8 -8.70 -5.33 -1.11
N LEU A 9 -7.51 -5.93 -1.21
CA LEU A 9 -6.96 -6.48 -2.45
C LEU A 9 -7.27 -7.97 -2.64
N GLY A 10 -7.86 -8.63 -1.63
CA GLY A 10 -8.11 -10.07 -1.63
C GLY A 10 -6.83 -10.88 -1.59
N LEU A 11 -5.84 -10.43 -0.82
CA LEU A 11 -4.55 -11.09 -0.62
C LEU A 11 -4.46 -11.63 0.81
N ASP A 12 -3.74 -12.72 1.00
CA ASP A 12 -3.40 -13.23 2.35
C ASP A 12 -1.99 -12.78 2.79
N ASP A 13 -1.11 -12.45 1.84
CA ASP A 13 0.27 -12.00 2.05
C ASP A 13 0.79 -11.19 0.84
N GLU A 14 2.10 -10.95 0.74
CA GLU A 14 2.75 -10.39 -0.44
C GLU A 14 2.28 -11.06 -1.73
N GLY A 15 1.95 -10.25 -2.73
CA GLY A 15 1.38 -10.77 -3.96
C GLY A 15 0.90 -9.69 -4.89
N THR A 16 0.21 -10.13 -5.93
CA THR A 16 -0.46 -9.27 -6.90
C THR A 16 -1.94 -9.59 -6.83
N ASN A 17 -2.78 -8.56 -6.75
CA ASN A 17 -4.22 -8.71 -6.67
C ASN A 17 -4.79 -9.37 -7.93
N ARG A 18 -6.07 -9.79 -7.87
CA ARG A 18 -6.71 -10.51 -8.98
C ARG A 18 -6.80 -9.70 -10.27
N ASP A 19 -6.91 -8.38 -10.16
CA ASP A 19 -7.00 -7.46 -11.30
C ASP A 19 -5.63 -7.28 -12.00
N GLY A 20 -4.52 -7.65 -11.34
CA GLY A 20 -3.17 -7.59 -11.89
C GLY A 20 -2.53 -6.20 -11.88
N ASP A 21 -3.25 -5.19 -11.40
CA ASP A 21 -2.85 -3.78 -11.38
C ASP A 21 -2.05 -3.39 -10.14
N ILE A 22 -2.24 -4.09 -9.01
CA ILE A 22 -1.61 -3.73 -7.74
C ILE A 22 -0.81 -4.91 -7.20
N SER A 23 0.47 -4.65 -6.92
CA SER A 23 1.38 -5.58 -6.25
C SER A 23 1.80 -5.02 -4.90
N VAL A 24 1.66 -5.82 -3.84
CA VAL A 24 2.12 -5.48 -2.49
C VAL A 24 3.36 -6.29 -2.17
N ARG A 25 4.38 -5.62 -1.65
CA ARG A 25 5.66 -6.20 -1.21
C ARG A 25 6.12 -5.59 0.10
N TYR A 26 6.78 -6.36 0.93
CA TYR A 26 7.49 -5.87 2.09
C TYR A 26 8.84 -5.30 1.69
N ASN A 27 9.25 -4.26 2.41
CA ASN A 27 10.59 -3.71 2.30
C ASN A 27 11.15 -3.53 3.72
N THR A 28 12.37 -4.01 3.92
CA THR A 28 13.06 -3.95 5.22
C THR A 28 13.39 -2.51 5.63
N CYS A 29 13.64 -1.59 4.69
CA CYS A 29 13.92 -0.20 5.01
C CYS A 29 13.63 0.73 3.82
N LEU A 30 12.86 1.79 4.08
CA LEU A 30 12.59 2.87 3.11
C LEU A 30 13.34 4.16 3.43
N GLY A 31 14.25 4.15 4.42
CA GLY A 31 15.01 5.34 4.83
C GLY A 31 14.16 6.47 5.43
N ALA A 32 12.89 6.21 5.76
CA ALA A 32 11.91 7.20 6.18
C ALA A 32 11.36 6.93 7.60
N CYS A 33 12.20 6.41 8.50
CA CYS A 33 11.79 5.99 9.85
C CYS A 33 11.09 7.10 10.65
N ALA A 34 11.50 8.36 10.48
CA ALA A 34 10.89 9.52 11.14
C ALA A 34 9.43 9.79 10.69
N GLN A 35 9.02 9.21 9.56
CA GLN A 35 7.67 9.33 8.99
C GLN A 35 6.91 8.00 9.04
N GLY A 36 7.40 7.01 9.80
CA GLY A 36 6.75 5.70 9.94
C GLY A 36 5.33 5.81 10.50
N PRO A 37 4.39 4.95 10.07
CA PRO A 37 4.46 3.95 8.98
C PRO A 37 4.54 4.58 7.57
N VAL A 38 5.29 3.95 6.66
CA VAL A 38 5.52 4.43 5.29
C VAL A 38 5.22 3.34 4.26
N ILE A 39 4.60 3.72 3.14
CA ILE A 39 4.40 2.87 1.95
C ILE A 39 5.07 3.56 0.77
N SER A 40 5.69 2.79 -0.13
CA SER A 40 6.16 3.31 -1.42
C SER A 40 5.21 2.89 -2.53
N ILE A 41 4.76 3.85 -3.34
CA ILE A 41 3.93 3.63 -4.52
C ILE A 41 4.63 4.31 -5.70
N ASP A 42 4.95 3.55 -6.74
CA ASP A 42 5.61 4.05 -7.95
C ASP A 42 6.84 4.95 -7.68
N GLY A 43 7.61 4.61 -6.63
CA GLY A 43 8.81 5.34 -6.22
C GLY A 43 8.56 6.59 -5.36
N GLN A 44 7.30 6.98 -5.12
CA GLN A 44 6.93 8.00 -4.15
C GLN A 44 6.76 7.39 -2.77
N LEU A 45 7.11 8.14 -1.71
CA LEU A 45 6.99 7.69 -0.32
C LEU A 45 5.83 8.41 0.37
N GLU A 46 4.87 7.63 0.85
CA GLU A 46 3.71 8.11 1.60
C GLU A 46 3.87 7.72 3.07
N GLY A 47 4.06 8.71 3.94
CA GLY A 47 4.34 8.52 5.36
C GLY A 47 3.18 8.92 6.28
N LYS A 48 3.36 8.67 7.58
CA LYS A 48 2.37 8.92 8.66
C LYS A 48 1.04 8.21 8.41
N LEU A 49 1.11 7.01 7.84
CA LEU A 49 -0.08 6.25 7.46
C LEU A 49 -0.68 5.51 8.65
N ASN A 50 -2.00 5.34 8.62
CA ASN A 50 -2.77 4.45 9.47
C ASN A 50 -3.63 3.54 8.58
N GLY A 51 -4.44 2.67 9.19
CA GLY A 51 -5.28 1.72 8.44
C GLY A 51 -6.21 2.39 7.44
N ASP A 52 -6.95 3.41 7.86
CA ASP A 52 -7.92 4.12 7.04
C ASP A 52 -7.26 4.96 5.94
N THR A 53 -6.17 5.67 6.26
CA THR A 53 -5.45 6.49 5.27
C THR A 53 -4.76 5.62 4.22
N ALA A 54 -4.22 4.47 4.61
CA ALA A 54 -3.66 3.51 3.66
C ALA A 54 -4.73 2.92 2.74
N VAL A 55 -5.91 2.52 3.26
CA VAL A 55 -7.02 2.04 2.42
C VAL A 55 -7.50 3.10 1.43
N ASN A 56 -7.64 4.35 1.88
CA ASN A 56 -8.05 5.45 1.01
C ASN A 56 -7.00 5.77 -0.06
N LEU A 57 -5.71 5.64 0.27
CA LEU A 57 -4.61 5.79 -0.68
C LEU A 57 -4.71 4.76 -1.80
N ILE A 58 -4.88 3.48 -1.47
CA ILE A 58 -5.03 2.41 -2.47
C ILE A 58 -6.29 2.61 -3.34
N LYS A 59 -7.42 3.03 -2.76
CA LYS A 59 -8.63 3.34 -3.55
C LYS A 59 -8.39 4.43 -4.59
N LYS A 60 -7.70 5.52 -4.20
CA LYS A 60 -7.34 6.60 -5.12
C LYS A 60 -6.42 6.14 -6.25
N LEU A 61 -5.51 5.20 -5.99
CA LEU A 61 -4.67 4.61 -7.04
C LEU A 61 -5.51 3.87 -8.07
N LYS A 62 -6.48 3.05 -7.63
CA LYS A 62 -7.40 2.34 -8.53
C LYS A 62 -8.25 3.30 -9.36
N GLU A 63 -8.67 4.42 -8.79
CA GLU A 63 -9.44 5.45 -9.50
C GLU A 63 -8.60 6.21 -10.54
N SER A 64 -7.29 6.41 -10.28
CA SER A 64 -6.40 7.18 -11.17
C SER A 64 -5.85 6.36 -12.34
N ALA A 65 -5.95 5.03 -12.27
CA ALA A 65 -5.49 4.11 -13.32
C ALA A 65 -6.55 3.82 -14.40
N ASN A 66 -7.73 4.45 -14.32
CA ASN A 66 -8.90 4.18 -15.16
C ASN A 66 -9.30 5.37 -16.05
#